data_AF-A0A6H1WWU2-F1
#
_entry.id   AF-A0A6H1WWU2-F1
#
_cell.length_a   1.000
_cell.length_b   1.000
_cell.length_c   1.000
_cell.angle_alpha   90.00
_cell.angle_beta   90.00
_cell.angle_gamma   90.00
#
_symmetry.space_group_name_H-M   'P 1'
#
loop_
_entity.id
_entity.type
_entity.pdbx_description
1 polymer ?
#
loop_
_entity_poly.entity_id
_entity_poly.type
_entity_poly.pdbx_seq_one_letter_code
_entity_poly.pdbx_strand_id
1 'polypeptide(L)'
;MKYRTKRGSVGRPLVIKKLKRPEGTITIRYKKIRENRFAKDIINMINDGKKYDEIAKNLGITKQEVITINQNNTLRHGSKINKANIKDMINLGLTTKEISKIYRCKESAVIAILRNIDLKNNIKYEKEIDISISVRDMLNKGFNFNDISKELNIKRYNLFSVYNKYFKVYSSEVIDFDIIDKLLNIKLNYSDISRFYNIPKEYLMMIIKMNEEHKLERSKKKEKKVIIDEEDILTKSYKASDIDFYSSKYIR
;
A
#
# COMPACT_ATOMS: atom_id res chain seq x y z
N MET A 1 -12.11 -70.65 -9.06
CA MET A 1 -13.50 -71.11 -8.77
C MET A 1 -14.46 -70.43 -9.74
N LYS A 2 -15.09 -71.18 -10.66
CA LYS A 2 -16.13 -70.65 -11.56
C LYS A 2 -17.49 -70.83 -10.87
N TYR A 3 -18.16 -69.73 -10.54
CA TYR A 3 -19.49 -69.77 -9.94
C TYR A 3 -20.54 -70.13 -11.01
N ARG A 4 -21.20 -71.29 -10.88
CA ARG A 4 -22.39 -71.64 -11.65
C ARG A 4 -23.61 -70.95 -11.04
N THR A 5 -24.04 -69.82 -11.58
CA THR A 5 -25.33 -69.21 -11.24
C THR A 5 -26.44 -69.79 -12.13
N LYS A 6 -27.48 -70.37 -11.53
CA LYS A 6 -28.68 -70.86 -12.25
C LYS A 6 -29.43 -69.66 -12.85
N ARG A 7 -29.84 -69.75 -14.13
CA ARG A 7 -30.71 -68.74 -14.76
C ARG A 7 -32.02 -68.64 -13.98
N GLY A 8 -32.37 -67.44 -13.51
CA GLY A 8 -33.58 -67.16 -12.73
C GLY A 8 -33.34 -66.82 -11.25
N SER A 9 -32.13 -66.96 -10.71
CA SER A 9 -31.84 -66.46 -9.36
C SER A 9 -31.59 -64.95 -9.39
N VAL A 10 -32.52 -64.16 -8.86
CA VAL A 10 -32.29 -62.73 -8.60
C VAL A 10 -31.29 -62.67 -7.45
N GLY A 11 -30.02 -62.45 -7.77
CA GLY A 11 -29.00 -62.22 -6.74
C GLY A 11 -29.48 -61.07 -5.86
N ARG A 12 -29.41 -61.24 -4.53
CA ARG A 12 -29.71 -60.14 -3.60
C ARG A 12 -28.88 -58.92 -4.05
N PRO A 13 -29.50 -57.75 -4.27
CA PRO A 13 -28.74 -56.56 -4.61
C PRO A 13 -27.68 -56.40 -3.54
N LEU A 14 -26.41 -56.29 -3.96
CA LEU A 14 -25.34 -55.91 -3.05
C LEU A 14 -25.81 -54.64 -2.37
N VAL A 15 -26.11 -54.73 -1.07
CA VAL A 15 -26.43 -53.57 -0.26
C VAL A 15 -25.23 -52.65 -0.44
N ILE A 16 -25.43 -51.54 -1.15
CA ILE A 16 -24.41 -50.50 -1.27
C ILE A 16 -24.18 -50.08 0.16
N LYS A 17 -23.14 -50.62 0.81
CA LYS A 17 -22.65 -50.10 2.09
C LYS A 17 -22.46 -48.63 1.79
N LYS A 18 -23.32 -47.76 2.34
CA LYS A 18 -23.19 -46.31 2.20
C LYS A 18 -21.74 -46.03 2.49
N LEU A 19 -20.98 -45.60 1.47
CA LEU A 19 -19.59 -45.21 1.65
C LEU A 19 -19.61 -44.19 2.77
N LYS A 20 -19.12 -44.58 3.95
CA LYS A 20 -19.01 -43.65 5.08
C LYS A 20 -18.08 -42.56 4.59
N ARG A 21 -18.52 -41.30 4.69
CA ARG A 21 -17.70 -40.17 4.30
C ARG A 21 -16.36 -40.27 5.05
N PRO A 22 -15.23 -40.02 4.38
CA PRO A 22 -13.97 -39.84 5.08
C PRO A 22 -14.14 -38.71 6.10
N GLU A 23 -13.72 -38.96 7.34
CA GLU A 23 -13.72 -37.93 8.39
C GLU A 23 -12.89 -36.73 7.91
N GLY A 24 -13.42 -35.52 8.14
CA GLY A 24 -12.80 -34.28 7.65
C GLY A 24 -13.22 -33.79 6.26
N THR A 25 -14.12 -34.49 5.55
CA THR A 25 -14.62 -34.01 4.24
C THR A 25 -15.66 -32.89 4.39
N ILE A 26 -15.23 -31.64 4.15
CA ILE A 26 -16.12 -30.47 4.15
C ILE A 26 -17.06 -30.53 2.93
N THR A 27 -18.37 -30.52 3.17
CA THR A 27 -19.36 -30.53 2.09
C THR A 27 -19.42 -29.21 1.33
N ILE A 28 -19.75 -29.25 0.04
CA ILE A 28 -20.01 -28.05 -0.79
C ILE A 28 -21.04 -27.13 -0.11
N ARG A 29 -22.07 -27.72 0.52
CA ARG A 29 -23.11 -26.98 1.25
C ARG A 29 -22.54 -26.20 2.43
N TYR A 30 -21.65 -26.81 3.21
CA TYR A 30 -21.00 -26.16 4.34
C TYR A 30 -20.07 -25.02 3.87
N LYS A 31 -19.31 -25.22 2.78
CA LYS A 31 -18.50 -24.16 2.17
C LYS A 31 -19.35 -22.95 1.79
N LYS A 32 -20.47 -23.17 1.09
CA LYS A 32 -21.42 -22.09 0.72
C LYS A 32 -22.01 -21.37 1.93
N ILE A 33 -22.38 -22.08 3.00
CA ILE A 33 -22.92 -21.46 4.22
C ILE A 33 -21.86 -20.57 4.89
N ARG A 34 -20.61 -21.04 4.96
CA ARG A 34 -19.49 -20.27 5.51
C ARG A 34 -19.19 -19.04 4.66
N GLU A 35 -19.13 -19.19 3.34
CA GLU A 35 -18.95 -18.07 2.39
C GLU A 35 -20.06 -17.03 2.53
N ASN A 36 -21.33 -17.45 2.64
CA ASN A 36 -22.46 -16.53 2.81
C ASN A 36 -22.42 -15.78 4.15
N ARG A 37 -21.93 -16.41 5.23
CA ARG A 37 -21.72 -15.72 6.52
C ARG A 37 -20.67 -14.62 6.33
N PHE A 38 -19.50 -14.97 5.78
CA PHE A 38 -18.46 -13.98 5.53
C PHE A 38 -18.91 -12.87 4.57
N ALA A 39 -19.70 -13.19 3.54
CA ALA A 39 -20.18 -12.18 2.59
C ALA A 39 -20.96 -11.07 3.27
N LYS A 40 -21.86 -11.40 4.22
CA LYS A 40 -22.63 -10.40 4.99
C LYS A 40 -21.71 -9.52 5.83
N ASP A 41 -20.78 -10.15 6.55
CA ASP A 41 -19.86 -9.43 7.44
C ASP A 41 -18.93 -8.50 6.63
N ILE A 42 -18.44 -8.96 5.47
CA ILE A 42 -17.62 -8.16 4.55
C ILE A 42 -18.39 -6.95 4.04
N ILE A 43 -19.64 -7.12 3.60
CA ILE A 43 -20.46 -6.02 3.08
C ILE A 43 -20.67 -4.96 4.16
N ASN A 44 -21.02 -5.37 5.38
CA ASN A 44 -21.22 -4.45 6.50
C ASN A 44 -19.92 -3.69 6.83
N MET A 45 -18.80 -4.39 6.94
CA MET A 45 -17.51 -3.74 7.24
C MET A 45 -17.06 -2.77 6.13
N ILE A 46 -17.36 -3.05 4.87
CA ILE A 46 -17.08 -2.11 3.76
C ILE A 46 -17.98 -0.88 3.88
N ASN A 47 -19.25 -1.05 4.23
CA ASN A 47 -20.17 0.07 4.46
C ASN A 47 -19.73 0.92 5.67
N ASP A 48 -19.09 0.31 6.66
CA ASP A 48 -18.44 0.99 7.79
C ASP A 48 -17.12 1.69 7.40
N GLY A 49 -16.71 1.60 6.12
CA GLY A 49 -15.51 2.26 5.60
C GLY A 49 -14.20 1.48 5.83
N LYS A 50 -14.25 0.22 6.29
CA LYS A 50 -13.04 -0.59 6.51
C LYS A 50 -12.40 -1.02 5.19
N LYS A 51 -11.07 -1.07 5.18
CA LYS A 51 -10.28 -1.54 4.03
C LYS A 51 -10.22 -3.06 3.98
N TYR A 52 -9.95 -3.62 2.80
CA TYR A 52 -9.87 -5.09 2.64
C TYR A 52 -8.80 -5.75 3.52
N ASP A 53 -7.68 -5.07 3.78
CA ASP A 53 -6.62 -5.60 4.66
C ASP A 53 -7.08 -5.70 6.11
N GLU A 54 -7.90 -4.75 6.58
CA GLU A 54 -8.47 -4.76 7.93
C GLU A 54 -9.55 -5.83 8.05
N ILE A 55 -10.39 -5.96 7.02
CA ILE A 55 -11.42 -6.99 6.96
C ILE A 55 -10.79 -8.39 6.98
N ALA A 56 -9.72 -8.59 6.20
CA ALA A 56 -8.95 -9.84 6.17
C ALA A 56 -8.44 -10.21 7.56
N LYS A 57 -7.84 -9.25 8.28
CA LYS A 57 -7.38 -9.44 9.66
C LYS A 57 -8.53 -9.76 10.62
N ASN A 58 -9.65 -9.03 10.54
CA ASN A 58 -10.79 -9.22 11.44
C ASN A 58 -11.46 -10.59 11.27
N LEU A 59 -11.51 -11.09 10.03
CA LEU A 59 -12.17 -12.36 9.71
C LEU A 59 -11.21 -13.56 9.72
N GLY A 60 -9.91 -13.34 9.93
CA GLY A 60 -8.90 -14.40 9.91
C GLY A 60 -8.78 -15.10 8.54
N ILE A 61 -9.02 -14.37 7.45
CA ILE A 61 -8.94 -14.87 6.08
C ILE A 61 -7.97 -14.03 5.26
N THR A 62 -7.57 -14.53 4.09
CA THR A 62 -6.67 -13.79 3.21
C THR A 62 -7.39 -12.63 2.51
N LYS A 63 -6.66 -11.56 2.19
CA LYS A 63 -7.18 -10.42 1.41
C LYS A 63 -7.84 -10.89 0.10
N GLN A 64 -7.24 -11.87 -0.56
CA GLN A 64 -7.75 -12.44 -1.81
C GLN A 64 -9.11 -13.12 -1.63
N GLU A 65 -9.31 -13.84 -0.52
CA GLU A 65 -10.60 -14.44 -0.19
C GLU A 65 -11.67 -13.38 0.05
N VAL A 66 -11.35 -12.30 0.79
CA VAL A 66 -12.28 -11.19 1.01
C VAL A 66 -12.75 -10.59 -0.33
N ILE A 67 -11.79 -10.31 -1.22
CA ILE A 67 -12.06 -9.76 -2.56
C ILE A 67 -12.95 -10.72 -3.36
N THR A 68 -12.61 -12.01 -3.39
CA THR A 68 -13.33 -13.03 -4.17
C THR A 68 -14.77 -13.19 -3.66
N ILE A 69 -14.95 -13.26 -2.34
CA ILE A 69 -16.27 -13.36 -1.71
C ILE A 69 -17.08 -12.10 -2.02
N ASN A 70 -16.50 -10.91 -1.89
CA ASN A 70 -17.25 -9.67 -2.15
C ASN A 70 -17.69 -9.57 -3.62
N GLN A 71 -16.80 -9.86 -4.57
CA GLN A 71 -17.11 -9.78 -6.00
C GLN A 71 -18.19 -10.77 -6.43
N ASN A 72 -18.11 -12.02 -5.96
CA ASN A 72 -19.07 -13.06 -6.29
C ASN A 72 -20.47 -12.77 -5.76
N ASN A 73 -20.59 -12.03 -4.64
CA ASN A 73 -21.88 -11.79 -3.98
C ASN A 73 -22.52 -10.44 -4.32
N THR A 74 -21.74 -9.41 -4.65
CA THR A 74 -22.29 -8.05 -4.85
C THR A 74 -22.30 -7.58 -6.31
N LEU A 75 -21.46 -8.18 -7.18
CA LEU A 75 -21.17 -7.64 -8.52
C LEU A 75 -20.85 -6.12 -8.51
N ARG A 76 -20.41 -5.57 -7.37
CA ARG A 76 -20.28 -4.11 -7.14
C ARG A 76 -19.45 -3.41 -8.21
N HIS A 77 -18.46 -4.11 -8.75
CA HIS A 77 -17.53 -3.57 -9.74
C HIS A 77 -17.81 -4.07 -11.17
N GLY A 78 -18.92 -4.77 -11.39
CA GLY A 78 -19.34 -5.29 -12.69
C GLY A 78 -18.33 -6.21 -13.38
N SER A 79 -18.64 -6.64 -14.61
CA SER A 79 -17.74 -7.44 -15.45
C SER A 79 -16.79 -6.61 -16.32
N LYS A 80 -17.15 -5.35 -16.60
CA LYS A 80 -16.35 -4.42 -17.39
C LYS A 80 -15.59 -3.46 -16.49
N ILE A 81 -14.29 -3.32 -16.75
CA ILE A 81 -13.43 -2.37 -16.05
C ILE A 81 -13.74 -0.94 -16.50
N ASN A 82 -13.92 -0.03 -15.55
CA ASN A 82 -14.09 1.40 -15.81
C ASN A 82 -13.35 2.21 -14.72
N LYS A 83 -13.21 3.52 -14.94
CA LYS A 83 -12.46 4.40 -14.02
C LYS A 83 -13.06 4.50 -12.62
N ALA A 84 -14.40 4.51 -12.50
CA ALA A 84 -15.08 4.59 -11.22
C ALA A 84 -14.80 3.36 -10.36
N ASN A 85 -14.89 2.18 -10.96
CA ASN A 85 -14.64 0.89 -10.31
C ASN A 85 -13.19 0.78 -9.84
N ILE A 86 -12.22 1.19 -10.67
CA ILE A 86 -10.80 1.22 -10.30
C ILE A 86 -10.58 2.15 -9.10
N LYS A 87 -11.16 3.36 -9.10
CA LYS A 87 -11.02 4.31 -7.99
C LYS A 87 -11.61 3.76 -6.70
N ASP A 88 -12.81 3.17 -6.75
CA ASP A 88 -13.45 2.56 -5.59
C ASP A 88 -12.58 1.42 -5.03
N MET A 89 -12.06 0.55 -5.89
CA MET A 89 -11.14 -0.53 -5.48
C MET A 89 -9.84 -0.01 -4.85
N ILE A 90 -9.24 1.05 -5.39
CA ILE A 90 -8.04 1.69 -4.81
C ILE A 90 -8.36 2.28 -3.44
N ASN A 91 -9.51 2.94 -3.28
CA ASN A 91 -9.95 3.49 -2.00
C ASN A 91 -10.12 2.39 -0.93
N LEU A 92 -10.58 1.20 -1.35
CA LEU A 92 -10.68 0.01 -0.50
C LEU A 92 -9.33 -0.67 -0.22
N GLY A 93 -8.22 -0.16 -0.78
CA GLY A 93 -6.86 -0.61 -0.51
C GLY A 93 -6.31 -1.63 -1.52
N LEU A 94 -6.87 -1.72 -2.73
CA LEU A 94 -6.30 -2.57 -3.79
C LEU A 94 -5.21 -1.85 -4.56
N THR A 95 -4.20 -2.61 -4.94
CA THR A 95 -3.18 -2.22 -5.91
C THR A 95 -3.67 -2.42 -7.35
N THR A 96 -3.10 -1.67 -8.29
CA THR A 96 -3.39 -1.84 -9.73
C THR A 96 -3.11 -3.25 -10.24
N LYS A 97 -2.14 -3.95 -9.63
CA LYS A 97 -1.78 -5.35 -9.91
C LYS A 97 -2.82 -6.35 -9.40
N GLU A 98 -3.49 -6.07 -8.29
CA GLU A 98 -4.61 -6.90 -7.82
C GLU A 98 -5.85 -6.69 -8.68
N ILE A 99 -6.12 -5.45 -9.07
CA ILE A 99 -7.22 -5.08 -9.96
C ILE A 99 -7.07 -5.75 -11.34
N SER A 100 -5.86 -5.78 -11.88
CA SER A 100 -5.60 -6.44 -13.17
C SER A 100 -5.90 -7.94 -13.15
N LYS A 101 -5.58 -8.61 -12.03
CA LYS A 101 -5.91 -10.03 -11.82
C LYS A 101 -7.42 -10.27 -11.74
N ILE A 102 -8.15 -9.39 -11.05
CA ILE A 102 -9.62 -9.46 -10.93
C ILE A 102 -10.27 -9.42 -12.31
N TYR A 103 -9.89 -8.45 -13.15
CA TYR A 103 -10.48 -8.25 -14.47
C TYR A 103 -9.81 -9.08 -15.58
N ARG A 104 -8.81 -9.90 -15.25
CA ARG A 104 -8.02 -10.71 -16.20
C ARG A 104 -7.48 -9.86 -17.36
N CYS A 105 -6.96 -8.67 -17.05
CA CYS A 105 -6.39 -7.74 -18.02
C CYS A 105 -4.93 -7.40 -17.67
N LYS A 106 -4.21 -6.76 -18.59
CA LYS A 106 -2.86 -6.24 -18.31
C LYS A 106 -2.94 -5.10 -17.30
N GLU A 107 -1.94 -4.99 -16.43
CA GLU A 107 -1.86 -3.87 -15.48
C GLU A 107 -1.74 -2.51 -16.19
N SER A 108 -1.08 -2.46 -17.35
CA SER A 108 -1.01 -1.25 -18.18
C SER A 108 -2.38 -0.74 -18.64
N ALA A 109 -3.32 -1.65 -18.94
CA ALA A 109 -4.69 -1.28 -19.28
C ALA A 109 -5.42 -0.63 -18.08
N VAL A 110 -5.22 -1.14 -16.86
CA VAL A 110 -5.80 -0.56 -15.64
C VAL A 110 -5.29 0.87 -15.44
N ILE A 111 -3.98 1.08 -15.56
CA ILE A 111 -3.35 2.40 -15.41
C ILE A 111 -3.83 3.37 -16.50
N ALA A 112 -3.92 2.90 -17.74
CA ALA A 112 -4.41 3.72 -18.85
C ALA A 112 -5.85 4.20 -18.62
N ILE A 113 -6.76 3.31 -18.19
CA ILE A 113 -8.15 3.68 -17.87
C ILE A 113 -8.18 4.68 -16.72
N LEU A 114 -7.37 4.48 -15.67
CA LEU A 114 -7.30 5.40 -14.53
C LEU A 114 -6.84 6.81 -14.96
N ARG A 115 -5.93 6.89 -15.93
CA ARG A 115 -5.35 8.13 -16.46
C ARG A 115 -6.08 8.69 -17.69
N ASN A 116 -7.18 8.08 -18.14
CA ASN A 116 -7.90 8.44 -19.37
C ASN A 116 -7.02 8.40 -20.64
N ILE A 117 -6.14 7.41 -20.76
CA ILE A 117 -5.27 7.23 -21.92
C ILE A 117 -5.91 6.18 -22.84
N ASP A 118 -6.12 6.53 -24.11
CA ASP A 118 -6.59 5.57 -25.10
C ASP A 118 -5.42 4.74 -25.64
N LEU A 119 -5.45 3.44 -25.35
CA LEU A 119 -4.44 2.48 -25.82
C LEU A 119 -4.77 1.87 -27.18
N LYS A 120 -6.02 1.98 -27.67
CA LYS A 120 -6.50 1.20 -28.82
C LYS A 120 -5.64 1.37 -30.08
N ASN A 121 -4.96 2.51 -30.23
CA ASN A 121 -4.16 2.84 -31.41
C ASN A 121 -2.71 3.22 -31.08
N ASN A 122 -2.24 3.04 -29.84
CA ASN A 122 -0.93 3.59 -29.44
C ASN A 122 -0.09 2.63 -28.60
N ILE A 123 0.54 1.68 -29.31
CA ILE A 123 1.50 0.71 -28.76
C ILE A 123 2.64 1.40 -28.01
N LYS A 124 3.02 2.63 -28.38
CA LYS A 124 4.06 3.40 -27.70
C LYS A 124 3.65 3.70 -26.25
N TYR A 125 2.40 4.12 -26.00
CA TYR A 125 1.93 4.38 -24.63
C TYR A 125 1.80 3.11 -23.81
N GLU A 126 1.38 1.99 -24.39
CA GLU A 126 1.33 0.70 -23.69
C GLU A 126 2.75 0.30 -23.21
N LYS A 127 3.74 0.36 -24.12
CA LYS A 127 5.14 0.10 -23.79
C LYS A 127 5.70 1.06 -22.73
N GLU A 128 5.35 2.34 -22.81
CA GLU A 128 5.77 3.35 -21.82
C GLU A 128 5.23 3.05 -20.42
N ILE A 129 3.97 2.61 -20.33
CA ILE A 129 3.36 2.19 -19.07
C ILE A 129 4.00 0.89 -18.56
N ASP A 130 4.24 -0.09 -19.43
CA ASP A 130 4.88 -1.36 -19.06
C ASP A 130 6.31 -1.15 -18.52
N ILE A 131 7.07 -0.22 -19.10
CA ILE A 131 8.38 0.21 -18.56
C ILE A 131 8.19 0.79 -17.15
N SER A 132 7.21 1.66 -16.97
CA SER A 132 6.92 2.27 -15.65
C SER A 132 6.59 1.22 -14.59
N ILE A 133 5.78 0.22 -14.94
CA ILE A 133 5.43 -0.90 -14.06
C ILE A 133 6.69 -1.71 -13.70
N SER A 134 7.56 -1.98 -14.67
CA SER A 134 8.82 -2.70 -14.45
C SER A 134 9.74 -1.95 -13.49
N VAL A 135 9.88 -0.62 -13.67
CA VAL A 135 10.64 0.25 -12.75
C VAL A 135 10.08 0.14 -11.33
N ARG A 136 8.76 0.26 -11.15
CA ARG A 136 8.12 0.12 -9.83
C ARG A 136 8.42 -1.23 -9.18
N ASP A 137 8.26 -2.32 -9.92
CA ASP A 137 8.47 -3.68 -9.41
C ASP A 137 9.95 -3.92 -9.06
N MET A 138 10.90 -3.29 -9.74
CA MET A 138 12.33 -3.31 -9.40
C MET A 138 12.66 -2.44 -8.17
N LEU A 139 12.08 -1.24 -8.07
CA LEU A 139 12.24 -0.38 -6.89
C LEU A 139 11.73 -1.08 -5.62
N ASN A 140 10.60 -1.79 -5.71
CA ASN A 140 10.06 -2.59 -4.59
C ASN A 140 10.98 -3.75 -4.16
N LYS A 141 11.86 -4.21 -5.05
CA LYS A 141 12.89 -5.22 -4.73
C LYS A 141 14.18 -4.61 -4.18
N GLY A 142 14.26 -3.28 -4.05
CA GLY A 142 15.43 -2.57 -3.52
C GLY A 142 16.46 -2.16 -4.57
N PHE A 143 16.18 -2.33 -5.87
CA PHE A 143 17.05 -1.78 -6.91
C PHE A 143 16.96 -0.26 -6.96
N ASN A 144 18.04 0.41 -7.37
CA ASN A 144 18.07 1.86 -7.57
C ASN A 144 17.97 2.21 -9.07
N PHE A 145 17.73 3.49 -9.39
CA PHE A 145 17.59 3.93 -10.78
C PHE A 145 18.87 3.75 -11.63
N ASN A 146 20.06 3.67 -11.04
CA ASN A 146 21.28 3.37 -11.79
C ASN A 146 21.27 1.94 -12.32
N ASP A 147 20.91 0.99 -11.48
CA ASP A 147 20.90 -0.43 -11.82
C ASP A 147 19.82 -0.71 -12.87
N ILE A 148 18.62 -0.15 -12.65
CA ILE A 148 17.49 -0.25 -13.57
C ILE A 148 17.82 0.40 -14.93
N SER A 149 18.54 1.53 -14.92
CA SER A 149 18.99 2.22 -16.14
C SER A 149 19.92 1.37 -16.99
N LYS A 150 20.83 0.63 -16.36
CA LYS A 150 21.73 -0.30 -17.04
C LYS A 150 20.97 -1.51 -17.59
N GLU A 151 20.07 -2.09 -16.80
CA GLU A 151 19.30 -3.27 -17.19
C GLU A 151 18.36 -3.00 -18.37
N LEU A 152 17.65 -1.87 -18.35
CA LEU A 152 16.69 -1.52 -19.40
C LEU A 152 17.33 -0.78 -20.59
N ASN A 153 18.61 -0.41 -20.49
CA ASN A 153 19.32 0.42 -21.47
C ASN A 153 18.59 1.74 -21.81
N ILE A 154 18.02 2.39 -20.79
CA ILE A 154 17.33 3.68 -20.91
C ILE A 154 18.02 4.68 -19.98
N LYS A 155 18.19 5.93 -20.44
CA LYS A 155 18.77 7.01 -19.63
C LYS A 155 18.00 7.16 -18.31
N ARG A 156 18.72 7.26 -17.20
CA ARG A 156 18.17 7.38 -15.83
C ARG A 156 17.07 8.42 -15.69
N TYR A 157 17.31 9.65 -16.19
CA TYR A 157 16.31 10.72 -16.13
C TYR A 157 15.02 10.37 -16.89
N ASN A 158 15.14 9.73 -18.06
CA ASN A 158 13.98 9.32 -18.84
C ASN A 158 13.18 8.24 -18.10
N LEU A 159 13.85 7.27 -17.46
CA LEU A 159 13.19 6.28 -16.61
C LEU A 159 12.43 6.91 -15.45
N PHE A 160 13.08 7.84 -14.74
CA PHE A 160 12.46 8.56 -13.64
C PHE A 160 11.26 9.39 -14.10
N SER A 161 11.39 10.11 -15.22
CA SER A 161 10.33 10.92 -15.79
C SER A 161 9.12 10.07 -16.20
N VAL A 162 9.35 8.96 -16.91
CA VAL A 162 8.32 8.00 -17.30
C VAL A 162 7.64 7.41 -16.06
N TYR A 163 8.41 6.92 -15.09
CA TYR A 163 7.88 6.41 -13.83
C TYR A 163 6.99 7.45 -13.10
N ASN A 164 7.49 8.68 -12.92
CA ASN A 164 6.77 9.70 -12.18
C ASN A 164 5.55 10.23 -12.94
N LYS A 165 5.55 10.21 -14.29
CA LYS A 165 4.40 10.57 -15.12
C LYS A 165 3.17 9.72 -14.81
N TYR A 166 3.33 8.41 -14.67
CA TYR A 166 2.20 7.49 -14.46
C TYR A 166 1.82 7.30 -12.99
N PHE A 167 2.80 7.26 -12.09
CA PHE A 167 2.54 7.02 -10.66
C PHE A 167 2.38 8.30 -9.84
N LYS A 168 2.88 9.46 -10.31
CA LYS A 168 2.84 10.76 -9.63
C LYS A 168 3.28 10.69 -8.17
N VAL A 169 4.40 10.01 -7.92
CA VAL A 169 4.93 9.80 -6.57
C VAL A 169 5.56 11.08 -6.02
N TYR A 170 6.16 11.88 -6.90
CA TYR A 170 6.86 13.11 -6.55
C TYR A 170 6.23 14.30 -7.25
N SER A 171 6.01 15.38 -6.51
CA SER A 171 5.59 16.66 -7.08
C SER A 171 6.81 17.46 -7.54
N SER A 172 6.74 18.03 -8.74
CA SER A 172 7.71 19.00 -9.25
C SER A 172 7.29 20.45 -8.98
N GLU A 173 6.09 20.68 -8.45
CA GLU A 173 5.52 22.03 -8.27
C GLU A 173 6.14 22.77 -7.09
N VAL A 174 6.45 22.04 -6.02
CA VAL A 174 7.02 22.59 -4.79
C VAL A 174 8.29 21.81 -4.46
N ILE A 175 9.37 22.55 -4.18
CA ILE A 175 10.62 21.97 -3.71
C ILE A 175 10.44 21.62 -2.23
N ASP A 176 10.24 20.33 -1.97
CA ASP A 176 10.16 19.78 -0.62
C ASP A 176 11.47 19.05 -0.28
N PHE A 177 12.11 19.47 0.80
CA PHE A 177 13.35 18.89 1.28
C PHE A 177 13.23 17.40 1.63
N ASP A 178 12.08 16.98 2.16
CA ASP A 178 11.84 15.56 2.48
C ASP A 178 11.74 14.72 1.20
N ILE A 179 11.23 15.33 0.12
CA ILE A 179 11.20 14.70 -1.21
C ILE A 179 12.61 14.64 -1.79
N ILE A 180 13.41 15.70 -1.68
CA ILE A 180 14.81 15.68 -2.14
C ILE A 180 15.59 14.57 -1.43
N ASP A 181 15.48 14.46 -0.12
CA ASP A 181 16.16 13.40 0.66
C ASP A 181 15.72 12.00 0.17
N LYS A 182 14.43 11.79 -0.12
CA LYS A 182 13.93 10.55 -0.72
C LYS A 182 14.50 10.30 -2.12
N LEU A 183 14.59 11.31 -2.98
CA LEU A 183 15.14 11.17 -4.33
C LEU A 183 16.63 10.80 -4.28
N LEU A 184 17.39 11.41 -3.36
CA LEU A 184 18.80 11.08 -3.11
C LEU A 184 18.96 9.65 -2.57
N ASN A 185 18.07 9.20 -1.68
CA ASN A 185 18.07 7.83 -1.17
C ASN A 185 17.88 6.77 -2.28
N ILE A 186 17.14 7.11 -3.34
CA ILE A 186 16.96 6.24 -4.52
C ILE A 186 18.11 6.43 -5.53
N LYS A 187 19.19 7.11 -5.11
CA LYS A 187 20.42 7.36 -5.87
C LYS A 187 20.20 8.10 -7.19
N LEU A 188 19.26 9.04 -7.23
CA LEU A 188 19.18 10.02 -8.32
C LEU A 188 20.30 11.05 -8.16
N ASN A 189 20.92 11.42 -9.28
CA ASN A 189 21.99 12.42 -9.25
C ASN A 189 21.39 13.83 -9.14
N TYR A 190 22.17 14.77 -8.59
CA TYR A 190 21.78 16.18 -8.52
C TYR A 190 21.35 16.76 -9.88
N SER A 191 21.98 16.35 -10.98
CA SER A 191 21.58 16.79 -12.33
C SER A 191 20.19 16.30 -12.74
N ASP A 192 19.76 15.14 -12.27
CA ASP A 192 18.45 14.58 -12.62
C ASP A 192 17.37 15.26 -11.77
N ILE A 193 17.66 15.50 -10.49
CA ILE A 193 16.78 16.23 -9.57
C ILE A 193 16.63 17.70 -10.00
N SER A 194 17.73 18.34 -10.43
CA SER A 194 17.69 19.73 -10.90
C SER A 194 16.84 19.86 -12.17
N ARG A 195 16.93 18.90 -13.09
CA ARG A 195 16.05 18.83 -14.27
C ARG A 195 14.59 18.60 -13.89
N PHE A 196 14.32 17.77 -12.88
CA PHE A 196 12.96 17.50 -12.42
C PHE A 196 12.25 18.75 -11.87
N TYR A 197 12.96 19.58 -11.10
CA TYR A 197 12.45 20.85 -10.58
C TYR A 197 12.63 22.03 -11.52
N ASN A 198 13.27 21.81 -12.68
CA ASN A 198 13.61 22.87 -13.63
C ASN A 198 14.43 24.02 -13.01
N ILE A 199 15.44 23.68 -12.21
CA ILE A 199 16.35 24.64 -11.57
C ILE A 199 17.82 24.35 -11.93
N PRO A 200 18.71 25.36 -11.85
CA PRO A 200 20.14 25.14 -11.98
C PRO A 200 20.67 24.17 -10.92
N LYS A 201 21.64 23.32 -11.30
CA LYS A 201 22.24 22.33 -10.40
C LYS A 201 22.92 22.98 -9.19
N GLU A 202 23.61 24.10 -9.42
CA GLU A 202 24.29 24.87 -8.37
C GLU A 202 23.29 25.38 -7.32
N TYR A 203 22.13 25.85 -7.79
CA TYR A 203 21.06 26.33 -6.92
C TYR A 203 20.49 25.20 -6.05
N LEU A 204 20.26 24.02 -6.64
CA LEU A 204 19.85 22.83 -5.89
C LEU A 204 20.88 22.45 -4.81
N MET A 205 22.17 22.46 -5.13
CA MET A 205 23.22 22.14 -4.16
C MET A 205 23.27 23.15 -3.01
N MET A 206 23.09 24.43 -3.30
CA MET A 206 23.02 25.48 -2.29
C MET A 206 21.81 25.28 -1.36
N ILE A 207 20.63 24.99 -1.94
CA ILE A 207 19.39 24.70 -1.20
C ILE A 207 19.59 23.53 -0.22
N ILE A 208 20.21 22.44 -0.69
CA ILE A 208 20.47 21.26 0.15
C ILE A 208 21.43 21.61 1.29
N LYS A 209 22.51 22.34 0.99
CA LYS A 209 23.49 22.76 1.98
C LYS A 209 22.86 23.64 3.06
N MET A 210 22.05 24.63 2.68
CA MET A 210 21.33 25.49 3.62
C MET A 210 20.41 24.68 4.54
N ASN A 211 19.75 23.65 4.00
CA ASN A 211 18.88 22.77 4.80
C ASN A 211 19.68 21.90 5.79
N GLU A 212 20.83 21.37 5.37
CA GLU A 212 21.73 20.62 6.26
C GLU A 212 22.26 21.50 7.40
N GLU A 213 22.68 22.73 7.09
CA GLU A 213 23.11 23.72 8.08
C GLU A 213 21.98 24.02 9.09
N HIS A 214 20.76 24.27 8.60
CA HIS A 214 19.60 24.47 9.48
C HIS A 214 19.23 23.25 10.33
N LYS A 215 19.36 22.03 9.80
CA LYS A 215 19.15 20.79 10.58
C LYS A 215 20.18 20.68 11.71
N LEU A 216 21.44 20.97 11.42
CA LEU A 216 22.54 20.99 12.39
C LEU A 216 22.33 22.07 13.48
N GLU A 217 21.94 23.28 13.10
CA GLU A 217 21.64 24.34 14.08
C GLU A 217 20.47 23.99 15.01
N ARG A 218 19.42 23.37 14.49
CA ARG A 218 18.28 22.90 15.30
C ARG A 218 18.69 21.82 16.29
N SER A 219 19.58 20.90 15.90
CA SER A 219 20.11 19.87 16.80
C SER A 219 20.92 20.47 17.95
N LYS A 220 21.80 21.43 17.65
CA LYS A 220 22.58 22.17 18.67
C LYS A 220 21.71 22.99 19.62
N LYS A 221 20.61 23.59 19.14
CA LYS A 221 19.64 24.30 20.00
C LYS A 221 18.85 23.36 20.91
N LYS A 222 18.57 22.12 20.49
CA LYS A 222 17.97 21.10 21.36
C LYS A 222 18.95 20.64 22.45
N GLU A 223 20.22 20.46 22.13
CA GLU A 223 21.26 20.15 23.12
C GLU A 223 21.47 21.30 24.12
N LYS A 224 21.48 22.55 23.64
CA LYS A 224 21.55 23.73 24.53
C LYS A 224 20.34 23.89 25.46
N LYS A 225 19.14 23.42 25.08
CA LYS A 225 17.97 23.43 25.98
C LYS A 225 18.05 22.38 27.10
N VAL A 226 18.92 21.38 26.99
CA VAL A 226 19.12 20.35 28.03
C VAL A 226 20.17 20.78 29.04
N ILE A 227 20.95 21.83 28.76
CA ILE A 227 21.96 22.37 29.67
C ILE A 227 21.69 23.87 29.88
N ILE A 228 20.54 24.17 30.48
CA ILE A 228 20.40 25.38 31.28
C ILE A 228 19.63 24.93 32.53
N ASP A 229 20.36 24.64 33.60
CA ASP A 229 19.85 24.71 34.97
C ASP A 229 19.51 26.17 35.26
N GLU A 230 18.47 26.69 34.60
CA GLU A 230 17.82 27.91 35.02
C GLU A 230 16.95 27.50 36.21
N GLU A 231 17.43 27.81 37.43
CA GLU A 231 16.61 27.73 38.64
C GLU A 231 15.18 28.19 38.32
N ASP A 232 14.23 27.29 38.54
CA ASP A 232 12.81 27.48 38.21
C ASP A 232 12.35 28.83 38.78
N ILE A 233 11.53 29.55 38.02
CA ILE A 233 11.08 30.91 38.36
C ILE A 233 10.39 30.91 39.74
N LEU A 234 9.74 29.78 40.10
CA LEU A 234 9.16 29.56 41.41
C LEU A 234 10.20 29.54 42.53
N THR A 235 11.34 28.86 42.32
CA THR A 235 12.45 28.84 43.28
C THR A 235 13.12 30.20 43.47
N LYS A 236 13.28 30.97 42.38
CA LYS A 236 13.79 32.36 42.49
C LYS A 236 12.82 33.26 43.25
N SER A 237 11.52 33.12 42.99
CA SER A 237 10.48 33.88 43.70
C SER A 237 10.41 33.52 45.17
N TYR A 238 10.58 32.24 45.53
CA TYR A 238 10.56 31.76 46.91
C TYR A 238 11.75 32.27 47.73
N LYS A 239 12.96 32.33 47.15
CA LYS A 239 14.14 32.91 47.80
C LYS A 239 14.08 34.43 47.92
N ALA A 240 13.35 35.10 47.02
CA ALA A 240 13.20 36.56 47.04
C ALA A 240 12.09 37.05 47.98
N SER A 241 11.15 36.17 48.35
CA SER A 241 10.18 36.46 49.40
C SER A 241 10.77 36.10 50.77
N ASP A 242 11.14 37.11 51.57
CA ASP A 242 11.44 36.98 53.01
C ASP A 242 10.17 36.66 53.83
N ILE A 243 9.39 35.66 53.40
CA ILE A 243 8.12 35.27 54.01
C ILE A 243 8.22 33.81 54.45
N ASP A 244 8.54 33.64 55.72
CA ASP A 244 8.59 32.35 56.38
C ASP A 244 7.15 31.86 56.61
N PHE A 245 6.64 30.99 55.72
CA PHE A 245 5.23 30.54 55.70
C PHE A 245 4.82 29.73 56.95
N TYR A 246 5.77 29.39 57.82
CA TYR A 246 5.54 28.73 59.11
C TYR A 246 5.43 29.70 60.30
N SER A 247 5.56 31.01 60.09
CA SER A 247 5.44 32.03 61.16
C SER A 247 3.99 32.42 61.52
N SER A 248 2.97 31.88 60.83
CA SER A 248 1.55 32.17 61.11
C SER A 248 0.83 31.10 61.94
N LYS A 249 1.55 30.30 62.73
CA LYS A 249 0.99 29.74 63.96
C LYS A 249 1.26 30.75 65.07
N TYR A 250 0.21 31.16 65.77
CA TYR A 250 0.13 32.26 66.75
C TYR A 250 -0.21 33.61 66.13
N ILE A 251 -1.50 33.91 66.02
CA ILE A 251 -2.20 34.85 66.92
C ILE A 251 -3.72 34.66 66.73
N ARG A 252 -4.43 34.81 67.85
CA ARG A 252 -5.85 34.55 68.12
C ARG A 252 -6.83 35.26 67.21
#